data_AF-A0A1A8VNW3-F1
#
_entry.id   AF-A0A1A8VNW3-F1
#
_cell.length_a   1.000
_cell.length_b   1.000
_cell.length_c   1.000
_cell.angle_alpha   90.00
_cell.angle_beta   90.00
_cell.angle_gamma   90.00
#
_symmetry.space_group_name_H-M   'P 1'
#
loop_
_entity.id
_entity.type
_entity.pdbx_description
1 polymer ?
#
loop_
_entity_poly.entity_id
_entity_poly.type
_entity_poly.pdbx_seq_one_letter_code
_entity_poly.pdbx_strand_id
1 'polypeptide(L)'
;MDCDKLLINDNYAFFRKFDNYKNILEDFKKHSTSPNIIKDCNPFSADSILSKIPSTEEICKKFKYLYNKLSNRNKNGVNTAYLDSNDYAFMNYWLNGALKGSNIESSIYISQLYDKLKLDEEFFKKEFSPSHFSDIGLHYLENVEKLIELYNYKDEISGMFSKLNTEEENSASFLKHTRLFNDKYKEVIINCIDGCPDFYNALELLKCKYNKEIVGYASSQHSEIFAKMNPLQDYKSVFSEHLSEQNNKVITISIVFHIFGLLFMLFFSNMVKGTTYFTPFRQVLRGKVKKLRNMWNAESESKNLLIRSFDDENVNSDNEEYNIGYYSKRNS
;
A
#
# COMPACT_ATOMS: atom_id res chain seq x y z
N MET A 1 -8.10 -18.96 9.57
CA MET A 1 -6.74 -19.05 10.12
C MET A 1 -6.70 -18.27 11.41
N ASP A 2 -6.06 -18.81 12.45
CA ASP A 2 -5.87 -18.09 13.71
C ASP A 2 -4.59 -17.26 13.62
N CYS A 3 -4.73 -15.94 13.48
CA CYS A 3 -3.60 -15.02 13.34
C CYS A 3 -2.67 -15.06 14.55
N ASP A 4 -3.19 -15.42 15.73
CA ASP A 4 -2.40 -15.47 16.96
C ASP A 4 -1.48 -16.70 17.04
N LYS A 5 -1.53 -17.61 16.07
CA LYS A 5 -0.61 -18.76 15.99
C LYS A 5 0.59 -18.55 15.07
N LEU A 6 0.67 -17.41 14.38
CA LEU A 6 1.82 -17.09 13.52
C LEU A 6 3.11 -16.99 14.35
N LEU A 7 4.24 -17.45 13.81
CA LEU A 7 5.54 -17.26 14.47
C LEU A 7 6.01 -15.83 14.24
N ILE A 8 6.23 -15.08 15.33
CA ILE A 8 6.60 -13.66 15.29
C ILE A 8 7.81 -13.48 16.21
N ASN A 9 8.78 -12.70 15.76
CA ASN A 9 9.93 -12.31 16.58
C ASN A 9 9.46 -11.55 17.82
N ASP A 10 10.08 -11.80 18.98
CA ASP A 10 9.68 -11.20 20.26
C ASP A 10 9.65 -9.67 20.22
N ASN A 11 10.53 -9.03 19.44
CA ASN A 11 10.56 -7.58 19.26
C ASN A 11 9.29 -7.01 18.59
N TYR A 12 8.53 -7.85 17.88
CA TYR A 12 7.27 -7.48 17.22
C TYR A 12 6.05 -8.19 17.84
N ALA A 13 6.25 -9.10 18.80
CA ALA A 13 5.17 -9.93 19.33
C ALA A 13 4.06 -9.11 20.01
N PHE A 14 4.38 -7.92 20.53
CA PHE A 14 3.40 -7.01 21.12
C PHE A 14 2.32 -6.54 20.11
N PHE A 15 2.57 -6.61 18.80
CA PHE A 15 1.57 -6.29 17.77
C PHE A 15 0.37 -7.24 17.73
N ARG A 16 0.48 -8.43 18.35
CA ARG A 16 -0.69 -9.30 18.58
C ARG A 16 -1.78 -8.59 19.36
N LYS A 17 -1.37 -7.73 20.30
CA LYS A 17 -2.25 -6.99 21.21
C LYS A 17 -2.11 -5.47 21.02
N PHE A 18 -1.71 -5.03 19.83
CA PHE A 18 -1.38 -3.62 19.52
C PHE A 18 -2.43 -2.63 20.03
N ASP A 19 -3.71 -2.88 19.76
CA ASP A 19 -4.82 -1.98 20.14
C ASP A 19 -4.85 -1.70 21.64
N ASN A 20 -4.46 -2.67 22.48
CA ASN A 20 -4.37 -2.45 23.93
C ASN A 20 -3.31 -1.41 24.27
N TYR A 21 -2.13 -1.51 23.66
CA TYR A 21 -1.02 -0.59 23.90
C TYR A 21 -1.33 0.79 23.33
N LYS A 22 -1.90 0.85 22.12
CA LYS A 22 -2.38 2.09 21.48
C LYS A 22 -3.41 2.81 22.38
N ASN A 23 -4.40 2.08 22.90
CA ASN A 23 -5.41 2.66 23.79
C ASN A 23 -4.80 3.23 25.07
N ILE A 24 -3.79 2.58 25.65
CA ILE A 24 -3.06 3.13 26.81
C ILE A 24 -2.35 4.44 26.44
N LEU A 25 -1.72 4.52 25.27
CA LEU A 25 -1.07 5.75 24.81
C LEU A 25 -2.06 6.90 24.61
N GLU A 26 -3.25 6.62 24.06
CA GLU A 26 -4.30 7.62 23.89
C GLU A 26 -4.94 8.03 25.23
N ASP A 27 -5.11 7.09 26.17
CA ASP A 27 -5.59 7.35 27.53
C ASP A 27 -4.60 8.24 28.30
N PHE A 28 -3.29 8.02 28.11
CA PHE A 28 -2.25 8.87 28.70
C PHE A 28 -2.39 10.33 28.29
N LYS A 29 -2.66 10.62 27.01
CA LYS A 29 -2.82 12.01 26.52
C LYS A 29 -3.94 12.76 27.26
N LYS A 30 -4.97 12.05 27.74
CA LYS A 30 -6.11 12.63 28.48
C LYS A 30 -5.83 12.78 29.97
N HIS A 31 -4.85 12.06 30.50
CA HIS A 31 -4.63 11.91 31.94
C HIS A 31 -3.20 12.26 32.39
N SER A 32 -2.36 12.77 31.50
CA SER A 32 -0.95 13.10 31.73
C SER A 32 -0.73 14.09 32.88
N THR A 33 -1.76 14.85 33.25
CA THR A 33 -1.72 15.86 34.32
C THR A 33 -2.16 15.33 35.69
N SER A 34 -2.45 14.04 35.84
CA SER A 34 -2.88 13.47 37.13
C SER A 34 -1.77 13.60 38.19
N PRO A 35 -2.08 14.08 39.41
CA PRO A 35 -1.08 14.27 40.48
C PRO A 35 -0.24 13.02 40.77
N ASN A 36 -0.85 11.83 40.78
CA ASN A 36 -0.18 10.56 41.05
C ASN A 36 0.87 10.20 39.97
N ILE A 37 0.70 10.70 38.75
CA ILE A 37 1.64 10.52 37.64
C ILE A 37 2.77 11.53 37.73
N ILE A 38 2.46 12.80 38.02
CA ILE A 38 3.45 13.90 38.06
C ILE A 38 4.38 13.79 39.27
N LYS A 39 3.86 13.33 40.41
CA LYS A 39 4.62 13.19 41.65
C LYS A 39 5.93 12.43 41.40
N ASP A 40 7.02 12.91 41.99
CA ASP A 40 8.35 12.28 41.95
C ASP A 40 9.05 12.29 40.56
N CYS A 41 8.45 12.94 39.55
CA CYS A 41 9.13 13.22 38.27
C CYS A 41 9.88 14.57 38.25
N ASN A 42 9.83 15.34 39.34
CA ASN A 42 10.54 16.62 39.55
C ASN A 42 11.25 16.55 40.93
N PRO A 43 12.60 16.49 41.05
CA PRO A 43 13.61 17.10 40.19
C PRO A 43 14.79 16.15 39.85
N PHE A 44 14.83 15.64 38.60
CA PHE A 44 16.02 14.93 38.09
C PHE A 44 17.15 15.86 37.66
N SER A 45 17.04 17.17 37.90
CA SER A 45 18.04 18.17 37.50
C SER A 45 19.41 17.96 38.15
N ALA A 46 19.46 17.32 39.32
CA ALA A 46 20.72 16.96 39.99
C ALA A 46 21.30 15.61 39.52
N ASP A 47 20.58 14.85 38.69
CA ASP A 47 20.99 13.52 38.27
C ASP A 47 21.92 13.55 37.05
N SER A 48 23.09 12.94 37.12
CA SER A 48 24.12 13.02 36.07
C SER A 48 23.74 12.39 34.72
N ILE A 49 22.72 11.53 34.68
CA ILE A 49 22.23 10.86 33.46
C ILE A 49 20.89 11.45 33.06
N LEU A 50 19.92 11.49 33.97
CA LEU A 50 18.56 11.93 33.64
C LEU A 50 18.51 13.43 33.27
N SER A 51 19.38 14.27 33.85
CA SER A 51 19.45 15.70 33.50
C SER A 51 19.96 15.97 32.07
N LYS A 52 20.63 15.00 31.44
CA LYS A 52 21.12 15.12 30.06
C LYS A 52 20.02 14.96 29.01
N ILE A 53 18.86 14.46 29.41
CA ILE A 53 17.70 14.27 28.52
C ILE A 53 16.66 15.37 28.84
N PRO A 54 16.48 16.36 27.95
CA PRO A 54 15.55 17.48 28.21
C PRO A 54 14.11 17.04 28.47
N SER A 55 13.70 15.91 27.89
CA SER A 55 12.35 15.34 27.99
C SER A 55 12.17 14.39 29.18
N THR A 56 13.15 14.27 30.10
CA THR A 56 13.10 13.30 31.20
C THR A 56 11.82 13.38 32.03
N GLU A 57 11.33 14.58 32.34
CA GLU A 57 10.09 14.73 33.12
C GLU A 57 8.91 14.05 32.41
N GLU A 58 8.77 14.27 31.09
CA GLU A 58 7.71 13.67 30.28
C GLU A 58 7.91 12.16 30.10
N ILE A 59 9.15 11.70 29.94
CA ILE A 59 9.49 10.28 29.91
C ILE A 59 9.10 9.62 31.23
N CYS A 60 9.44 10.22 32.37
CA CYS A 60 9.08 9.71 33.70
C CYS A 60 7.55 9.59 33.85
N LYS A 61 6.80 10.65 33.55
CA LYS A 61 5.33 10.64 33.62
C LYS A 61 4.73 9.50 32.78
N LYS A 62 5.19 9.38 31.54
CA LYS A 62 4.68 8.37 30.62
C LYS A 62 5.09 6.95 31.02
N PHE A 63 6.34 6.75 31.47
CA PHE A 63 6.79 5.48 32.02
C PHE A 63 5.95 5.06 33.24
N LYS A 64 5.73 5.98 34.20
CA LYS A 64 4.91 5.70 35.38
C LYS A 64 3.51 5.25 35.00
N TYR A 65 2.92 5.94 34.03
CA TYR A 65 1.60 5.62 33.53
C TYR A 65 1.53 4.25 32.84
N LEU A 66 2.49 3.96 31.95
CA LEU A 66 2.59 2.67 31.28
C LEU A 66 2.76 1.54 32.29
N TYR A 67 3.70 1.67 33.22
CA TYR A 67 3.93 0.69 34.28
C TYR A 67 2.65 0.43 35.09
N ASN A 68 1.97 1.49 35.56
CA ASN A 68 0.75 1.34 36.36
C ASN A 68 -0.39 0.65 35.60
N LYS A 69 -0.58 0.98 34.32
CA LYS A 69 -1.65 0.39 33.51
C LYS A 69 -1.35 -1.06 33.14
N LEU A 70 -0.10 -1.37 32.79
CA LEU A 70 0.30 -2.70 32.34
C LEU A 70 0.47 -3.67 33.50
N SER A 71 1.09 -3.24 34.61
CA SER A 71 1.34 -4.11 35.77
C SER A 71 0.09 -4.47 36.56
N ASN A 72 -0.99 -3.68 36.44
CA ASN A 72 -2.29 -3.93 37.08
C ASN A 72 -3.33 -4.55 36.13
N ARG A 73 -2.94 -4.88 34.89
CA ARG A 73 -3.84 -5.49 33.93
C ARG A 73 -4.12 -6.94 34.31
N ASN A 74 -5.40 -7.28 34.52
CA ASN A 74 -5.83 -8.68 34.64
C ASN A 74 -5.63 -9.38 33.30
N LYS A 75 -4.91 -10.52 33.32
CA LYS A 75 -4.65 -11.35 32.14
C LYS A 75 -5.50 -12.62 32.26
N ASN A 76 -6.16 -12.98 31.16
CA ASN A 76 -7.00 -14.18 31.12
C ASN A 76 -6.21 -15.41 31.59
N GLY A 77 -6.70 -16.10 32.62
CA GLY A 77 -6.09 -17.31 33.15
C GLY A 77 -4.94 -17.10 34.15
N VAL A 78 -4.62 -15.86 34.53
CA VAL A 78 -3.65 -15.59 35.60
C VAL A 78 -4.31 -14.77 36.72
N ASN A 79 -4.22 -15.28 37.95
CA ASN A 79 -4.80 -14.66 39.13
C ASN A 79 -4.01 -13.45 39.65
N THR A 80 -2.85 -13.15 39.06
CA THR A 80 -1.98 -12.04 39.48
C THR A 80 -1.61 -11.17 38.30
N ALA A 81 -1.72 -9.84 38.47
CA ALA A 81 -1.28 -8.88 37.46
C ALA A 81 0.25 -8.73 37.53
N TYR A 82 0.92 -8.83 36.37
CA TYR A 82 2.36 -8.70 36.17
C TYR A 82 2.67 -8.29 34.72
N LEU A 83 3.85 -7.72 34.47
CA LEU A 83 4.33 -7.38 33.12
C LEU A 83 4.79 -8.65 32.39
N ASP A 84 4.29 -8.91 31.19
CA ASP A 84 4.80 -10.00 30.36
C ASP A 84 5.85 -9.51 29.35
N SER A 85 6.42 -10.44 28.57
CA SER A 85 7.43 -10.13 27.57
C SER A 85 6.96 -9.13 26.51
N ASN A 86 5.67 -9.14 26.14
CA ASN A 86 5.13 -8.17 25.17
C ASN A 86 5.00 -6.78 25.81
N ASP A 87 4.61 -6.71 27.08
CA ASP A 87 4.56 -5.45 27.82
C ASP A 87 5.95 -4.83 27.90
N TYR A 88 6.97 -5.63 28.24
CA TYR A 88 8.37 -5.18 28.24
C TYR A 88 8.85 -4.77 26.85
N ALA A 89 8.59 -5.56 25.81
CA ALA A 89 8.99 -5.23 24.44
C ALA A 89 8.36 -3.90 23.97
N PHE A 90 7.08 -3.68 24.25
CA PHE A 90 6.40 -2.42 23.94
C PHE A 90 7.00 -1.24 24.71
N MET A 91 7.22 -1.38 26.03
CA MET A 91 7.84 -0.33 26.84
C MET A 91 9.26 -0.02 26.39
N ASN A 92 10.05 -1.04 26.01
CA ASN A 92 11.41 -0.89 25.51
C ASN A 92 11.42 -0.14 24.16
N TYR A 93 10.53 -0.52 23.23
CA TYR A 93 10.34 0.21 21.98
C TYR A 93 9.99 1.68 22.22
N TRP A 94 8.99 1.94 23.07
CA TRP A 94 8.57 3.31 23.36
C TRP A 94 9.69 4.14 23.98
N LEU A 95 10.46 3.56 24.92
CA LEU A 95 11.57 4.26 25.57
C LEU A 95 12.68 4.59 24.58
N ASN A 96 13.09 3.62 23.74
CA ASN A 96 14.09 3.85 22.70
C ASN A 96 13.64 4.95 21.72
N GLY A 97 12.36 4.99 21.35
CA GLY A 97 11.81 6.09 20.57
C GLY A 97 11.86 7.44 21.29
N ALA A 98 11.62 7.45 22.60
CA ALA A 98 11.70 8.67 23.42
C ALA A 98 13.13 9.19 23.64
N LEU A 99 14.12 8.27 23.60
CA LEU A 99 15.55 8.57 23.72
C LEU A 99 16.24 8.75 22.36
N LYS A 100 15.48 8.68 21.25
CA LYS A 100 16.00 8.81 19.88
C LYS A 100 16.81 10.11 19.73
N GLY A 101 18.06 10.00 19.28
CA GLY A 101 18.99 11.11 19.13
C GLY A 101 19.79 11.47 20.39
N SER A 102 19.57 10.78 21.51
CA SER A 102 20.46 10.86 22.67
C SER A 102 21.59 9.82 22.58
N ASN A 103 22.72 10.11 23.22
CA ASN A 103 23.85 9.17 23.36
C ASN A 103 23.75 8.31 24.63
N ILE A 104 22.56 8.20 25.23
CA ILE A 104 22.35 7.47 26.48
C ILE A 104 21.69 6.14 26.14
N GLU A 105 22.32 5.06 26.56
CA GLU A 105 21.75 3.72 26.44
C GLU A 105 20.45 3.63 27.25
N SER A 106 19.42 3.06 26.64
CA SER A 106 18.09 2.85 27.22
C SER A 106 18.13 2.03 28.51
N SER A 107 19.01 1.04 28.58
CA SER A 107 19.27 0.20 29.76
C SER A 107 19.80 1.03 30.95
N ILE A 108 20.75 1.93 30.68
CA ILE A 108 21.34 2.85 31.66
C ILE A 108 20.27 3.84 32.11
N TYR A 109 19.55 4.46 31.17
CA TYR A 109 18.51 5.43 31.46
C TYR A 109 17.41 4.84 32.36
N ILE A 110 16.87 3.66 32.00
CA ILE A 110 15.79 3.06 32.77
C ILE A 110 16.24 2.59 34.14
N SER A 111 17.49 2.11 34.27
CA SER A 111 18.04 1.70 35.56
C SER A 111 18.14 2.90 36.51
N GLN A 112 18.63 4.04 36.00
CA GLN A 112 18.68 5.29 36.75
C GLN A 112 17.28 5.77 37.16
N LEU A 113 16.32 5.74 36.23
CA LEU A 113 14.94 6.12 36.51
C LEU A 113 14.29 5.21 37.56
N TYR A 114 14.48 3.89 37.43
CA TYR A 114 14.01 2.90 38.39
C TYR A 114 14.55 3.16 39.80
N ASP A 115 15.85 3.43 39.92
CA ASP A 115 16.50 3.70 41.20
C ASP A 115 15.93 4.92 41.92
N LYS A 116 15.44 5.92 41.19
CA LYS A 116 14.76 7.08 41.76
C LYS A 116 13.31 6.77 42.14
N LEU A 117 12.59 6.07 41.27
CA LEU A 117 11.17 5.77 41.46
C LEU A 117 10.92 4.70 42.54
N LYS A 118 11.86 3.76 42.74
CA LYS A 118 11.74 2.70 43.76
C LYS A 118 11.85 3.19 45.20
N LEU A 119 12.25 4.44 45.41
CA LEU A 119 12.23 5.08 46.73
C LEU A 119 10.80 5.30 47.23
N ASP A 120 9.82 5.40 46.33
CA ASP A 120 8.41 5.31 46.67
C ASP A 120 8.04 3.82 46.74
N GLU A 121 8.08 3.26 47.96
CA GLU A 121 7.77 1.83 48.22
C GLU A 121 6.38 1.41 47.73
N GLU A 122 5.47 2.36 47.54
CA GLU A 122 4.12 2.08 47.04
C GLU A 122 4.03 2.06 45.51
N PHE A 123 5.06 2.50 44.79
CA PHE A 123 5.00 2.57 43.34
C PHE A 123 5.23 1.21 42.68
N PHE A 124 6.37 0.55 42.95
CA PHE A 124 6.68 -0.76 42.37
C PHE A 124 6.12 -1.93 43.20
N LYS A 125 4.79 -2.02 43.31
CA LYS A 125 4.12 -3.17 44.00
C LYS A 125 4.26 -4.49 43.25
N LYS A 126 4.61 -4.44 41.97
CA LYS A 126 4.82 -5.62 41.10
C LYS A 126 6.28 -5.66 40.65
N GLU A 127 6.80 -6.87 40.49
CA GLU A 127 8.16 -7.10 40.00
C GLU A 127 8.40 -6.31 38.72
N PHE A 128 9.53 -5.60 38.70
CA PHE A 128 10.00 -4.83 37.57
C PHE A 128 11.50 -5.03 37.44
N SER A 129 11.96 -5.49 36.27
CA SER A 129 13.38 -5.58 35.98
C SER A 129 13.80 -4.59 34.88
N PRO A 130 14.71 -3.64 35.18
CA PRO A 130 15.40 -2.82 34.19
C PRO A 130 16.13 -3.62 33.11
N SER A 131 16.51 -4.88 33.39
CA SER A 131 17.28 -5.72 32.47
C SER A 131 16.54 -6.12 31.19
N HIS A 132 15.22 -5.91 31.15
CA HIS A 132 14.42 -6.13 29.94
C HIS A 132 14.51 -4.98 28.92
N PHE A 133 15.20 -3.90 29.27
CA PHE A 133 15.40 -2.76 28.39
C PHE A 133 16.81 -2.80 27.81
N SER A 134 16.88 -2.62 26.50
CA SER A 134 18.11 -2.66 25.73
C SER A 134 17.97 -1.77 24.51
N ASP A 135 19.09 -1.28 24.02
CA ASP A 135 19.10 -0.43 22.83
C ASP A 135 18.57 -1.19 21.62
N ILE A 136 17.65 -0.55 20.92
CA ILE A 136 17.08 -1.06 19.68
C ILE A 136 17.77 -0.34 18.53
N GLY A 137 18.32 -1.12 17.59
CA GLY A 137 18.94 -0.55 16.39
C GLY A 137 17.97 0.35 15.62
N LEU A 138 18.48 1.45 15.06
CA LEU A 138 17.67 2.47 14.40
C LEU A 138 16.70 1.89 13.35
N HIS A 139 17.16 0.95 12.53
CA HIS A 139 16.33 0.30 11.51
C HIS A 139 15.15 -0.49 12.11
N TYR A 140 15.33 -1.14 13.26
CA TYR A 140 14.22 -1.81 13.95
C TYR A 140 13.19 -0.80 14.45
N LEU A 141 13.63 0.33 15.01
CA LEU A 141 12.72 1.42 15.42
C LEU A 141 11.92 1.95 14.23
N GLU A 142 12.58 2.25 13.11
CA GLU A 142 11.93 2.72 11.88
C GLU A 142 10.94 1.70 11.32
N ASN A 143 11.26 0.40 11.38
CA ASN A 143 10.34 -0.66 10.95
C ASN A 143 9.10 -0.75 11.86
N VAL A 144 9.26 -0.62 13.18
CA VAL A 144 8.13 -0.57 14.11
C VAL A 144 7.29 0.69 13.88
N GLU A 145 7.90 1.85 13.64
CA GLU A 145 7.22 3.10 13.28
C GLU A 145 6.34 2.90 12.03
N LYS A 146 6.90 2.36 10.94
CA LYS A 146 6.15 2.03 9.71
C LYS A 146 5.01 1.05 9.96
N LEU A 147 5.22 0.04 10.82
CA LEU A 147 4.18 -0.93 11.15
C LEU A 147 3.03 -0.28 11.93
N ILE A 148 3.34 0.60 12.89
CA ILE A 148 2.34 1.38 13.63
C ILE A 148 1.51 2.24 12.68
N GLU A 149 2.13 2.89 11.70
CA GLU A 149 1.40 3.66 10.69
C GLU A 149 0.41 2.79 9.90
N LEU A 150 0.84 1.58 9.49
CA LEU A 150 -0.05 0.65 8.81
C LEU A 150 -1.20 0.20 9.72
N TYR A 151 -0.94 -0.15 10.99
CA TYR A 151 -2.02 -0.49 11.93
C TYR A 151 -3.00 0.66 12.13
N ASN A 152 -2.51 1.90 12.26
CA ASN A 152 -3.37 3.07 12.35
C ASN A 152 -4.24 3.25 11.11
N TYR A 153 -3.67 3.08 9.92
CA TYR A 153 -4.44 3.20 8.68
C TYR A 153 -5.47 2.07 8.52
N LYS A 154 -5.15 0.85 8.97
CA LYS A 154 -6.11 -0.24 9.06
C LYS A 154 -7.29 0.12 9.98
N ASP A 155 -7.03 0.72 11.14
CA ASP A 155 -8.09 1.12 12.07
C ASP A 155 -8.99 2.22 11.50
N GLU A 156 -8.41 3.17 10.77
CA GLU A 156 -9.18 4.19 10.05
C GLU A 156 -10.16 3.54 9.07
N ILE A 157 -9.69 2.57 8.27
CA ILE A 157 -10.56 1.79 7.36
C ILE A 157 -11.64 1.04 8.14
N SER A 158 -11.29 0.40 9.25
CA SER A 158 -12.26 -0.30 10.10
C SER A 158 -13.34 0.64 10.63
N GLY A 159 -13.00 1.88 10.98
CA GLY A 159 -13.95 2.89 11.45
C GLY A 159 -14.99 3.29 10.40
N MET A 160 -14.66 3.13 9.11
CA MET A 160 -15.57 3.44 8.01
C MET A 160 -16.72 2.43 7.87
N PHE A 161 -16.61 1.24 8.48
CA PHE A 161 -17.65 0.20 8.41
C PHE A 161 -19.02 0.64 8.89
N SER A 162 -19.06 1.50 9.91
CA SER A 162 -20.31 2.10 10.42
C SER A 162 -21.06 2.94 9.37
N LYS A 163 -20.38 3.38 8.31
CA LYS A 163 -20.92 4.29 7.27
C LYS A 163 -21.16 3.58 5.93
N LEU A 164 -20.87 2.29 5.82
CA LEU A 164 -20.95 1.59 4.52
C LEU A 164 -22.38 1.41 4.00
N ASN A 165 -23.37 1.38 4.88
CA ASN A 165 -24.76 1.10 4.50
C ASN A 165 -25.60 2.37 4.26
N THR A 166 -24.99 3.55 4.34
CA THR A 166 -25.74 4.82 4.30
C THR A 166 -25.79 5.45 2.92
N GLU A 167 -24.72 5.39 2.09
CA GLU A 167 -24.67 6.07 0.78
C GLU A 167 -23.62 5.44 -0.17
N GLU A 168 -23.82 5.55 -1.49
CA GLU A 168 -22.87 5.05 -2.53
C GLU A 168 -21.48 5.71 -2.43
N GLU A 169 -21.44 7.01 -2.08
CA GLU A 169 -20.20 7.77 -1.86
C GLU A 169 -19.35 7.18 -0.73
N ASN A 170 -19.98 6.71 0.35
CA ASN A 170 -19.28 6.09 1.47
C ASN A 170 -18.60 4.77 1.05
N SER A 171 -19.25 4.00 0.18
CA SER A 171 -18.69 2.77 -0.39
C SER A 171 -17.51 3.05 -1.33
N ALA A 172 -17.63 4.07 -2.20
CA ALA A 172 -16.53 4.49 -3.08
C ALA A 172 -15.31 4.99 -2.29
N SER A 173 -15.55 5.78 -1.23
CA SER A 173 -14.52 6.27 -0.32
C SER A 173 -13.80 5.11 0.38
N PHE A 174 -14.54 4.13 0.90
CA PHE A 174 -13.96 2.94 1.52
C PHE A 174 -13.07 2.13 0.54
N LEU A 175 -13.53 1.91 -0.69
CA LEU A 175 -12.73 1.25 -1.73
C LEU A 175 -11.46 2.03 -2.09
N LYS A 176 -11.51 3.36 -2.06
CA LYS A 176 -10.33 4.20 -2.27
C LYS A 176 -9.31 4.03 -1.15
N HIS A 177 -9.73 4.09 0.12
CA HIS A 177 -8.83 3.96 1.27
C HIS A 177 -8.20 2.56 1.34
N THR A 178 -8.95 1.52 0.99
CA THR A 178 -8.41 0.14 0.96
C THR A 178 -7.37 -0.07 -0.14
N ARG A 179 -7.53 0.57 -1.32
CA ARG A 179 -6.49 0.58 -2.36
C ARG A 179 -5.23 1.31 -1.90
N LEU A 180 -5.38 2.52 -1.36
CA LEU A 180 -4.26 3.31 -0.84
C LEU A 180 -3.50 2.57 0.27
N PHE A 181 -4.22 1.87 1.15
CA PHE A 181 -3.62 0.99 2.15
C PHE A 181 -2.80 -0.12 1.51
N ASN A 182 -3.34 -0.82 0.50
CA ASN A 182 -2.63 -1.90 -0.18
C ASN A 182 -1.35 -1.39 -0.87
N ASP A 183 -1.42 -0.22 -1.51
CA ASP A 183 -0.27 0.43 -2.14
C ASP A 183 0.82 0.75 -1.11
N LYS A 184 0.44 1.33 0.04
CA LYS A 184 1.38 1.63 1.14
C LYS A 184 1.96 0.35 1.76
N TYR A 185 1.15 -0.70 1.92
CA TYR A 185 1.61 -2.01 2.39
C TYR A 185 2.66 -2.62 1.46
N LYS A 186 2.42 -2.59 0.14
CA LYS A 186 3.37 -3.05 -0.88
C LYS A 186 4.66 -2.22 -0.85
N GLU A 187 4.54 -0.91 -0.76
CA GLU A 187 5.69 0.01 -0.68
C GLU A 187 6.59 -0.30 0.52
N VAL A 188 5.99 -0.50 1.70
CA VAL A 188 6.74 -0.84 2.93
C VAL A 188 7.48 -2.17 2.79
N ILE A 189 6.91 -3.16 2.11
CA ILE A 189 7.58 -4.43 1.81
C ILE A 189 8.77 -4.20 0.88
N ILE A 190 8.56 -3.52 -0.24
CA ILE A 190 9.57 -3.31 -1.29
C ILE A 190 10.76 -2.50 -0.76
N ASN A 191 10.51 -1.51 0.07
CA ASN A 191 11.52 -0.58 0.59
C ASN A 191 12.17 -1.04 1.91
N CYS A 192 12.04 -2.32 2.28
CA CYS A 192 12.75 -2.83 3.45
C CYS A 192 14.25 -3.01 3.14
N ILE A 193 15.09 -2.34 3.92
CA ILE A 193 16.55 -2.35 3.74
C ILE A 193 17.22 -3.29 4.76
N ASP A 194 16.83 -3.19 6.03
CA ASP A 194 17.43 -3.94 7.15
C ASP A 194 16.36 -4.57 8.07
N GLY A 195 16.71 -5.67 8.75
CA GLY A 195 15.81 -6.37 9.68
C GLY A 195 14.59 -7.02 9.00
N CYS A 196 14.64 -7.23 7.69
CA CYS A 196 13.49 -7.61 6.89
C CYS A 196 12.85 -8.96 7.25
N PRO A 197 13.59 -10.04 7.57
CA PRO A 197 12.95 -11.31 7.92
C PRO A 197 11.97 -11.19 9.11
N ASP A 198 12.41 -10.53 10.19
CA ASP A 198 11.58 -10.31 11.37
C ASP A 198 10.43 -9.33 11.09
N PHE A 199 10.71 -8.29 10.32
CA PHE A 199 9.71 -7.32 9.90
C PHE A 199 8.63 -7.94 8.99
N TYR A 200 8.99 -8.82 8.07
CA TYR A 200 8.04 -9.56 7.22
C TYR A 200 7.16 -10.49 8.03
N ASN A 201 7.69 -11.14 9.07
CA ASN A 201 6.85 -11.92 9.99
C ASN A 201 5.80 -11.02 10.66
N ALA A 202 6.18 -9.82 11.09
CA ALA A 202 5.24 -8.85 11.67
C ALA A 202 4.20 -8.34 10.64
N LEU A 203 4.61 -8.11 9.39
CA LEU A 203 3.71 -7.76 8.29
C LEU A 203 2.77 -8.90 7.91
N GLU A 204 3.17 -10.16 8.10
CA GLU A 204 2.30 -11.33 7.91
C GLU A 204 1.17 -11.36 8.96
N LEU A 205 1.46 -10.96 10.21
CA LEU A 205 0.44 -10.79 11.24
C LEU A 205 -0.55 -9.67 10.87
N LEU A 206 -0.06 -8.52 10.43
CA LEU A 206 -0.90 -7.43 9.93
C LEU A 206 -1.77 -7.90 8.77
N LYS A 207 -1.18 -8.61 7.80
CA LYS A 207 -1.87 -9.18 6.65
C LYS A 207 -3.01 -10.10 7.07
N CYS A 208 -2.74 -11.03 8.00
CA CYS A 208 -3.74 -11.94 8.52
C CYS A 208 -4.90 -11.18 9.18
N LYS A 209 -4.60 -10.22 10.06
CA LYS A 209 -5.62 -9.40 10.73
C LYS A 209 -6.44 -8.58 9.73
N TYR A 210 -5.78 -7.89 8.80
CA TYR A 210 -6.47 -7.11 7.76
C TYR A 210 -7.38 -7.97 6.90
N ASN A 211 -6.89 -9.11 6.40
CA ASN A 211 -7.70 -9.99 5.55
C ASN A 211 -8.91 -10.57 6.31
N LYS A 212 -8.74 -10.88 7.60
CA LYS A 212 -9.81 -11.39 8.45
C LYS A 212 -10.83 -10.30 8.80
N GLU A 213 -10.36 -9.17 9.31
CA GLU A 213 -11.20 -8.13 9.90
C GLU A 213 -11.75 -7.16 8.86
N ILE A 214 -10.96 -6.83 7.83
CA ILE A 214 -11.36 -5.87 6.80
C ILE A 214 -12.02 -6.57 5.61
N VAL A 215 -11.27 -7.44 4.93
CA VAL A 215 -11.75 -8.09 3.70
C VAL A 215 -12.86 -9.09 4.00
N GLY A 216 -12.72 -9.88 5.08
CA GLY A 216 -13.74 -10.83 5.53
C GLY A 216 -15.06 -10.14 5.89
N TYR A 217 -15.01 -9.05 6.65
CA TYR A 217 -16.21 -8.28 6.99
C TYR A 217 -16.86 -7.65 5.76
N ALA A 218 -16.09 -7.00 4.89
CA ALA A 218 -16.64 -6.40 3.67
C ALA A 218 -17.31 -7.45 2.77
N SER A 219 -16.70 -8.63 2.67
CA SER A 219 -17.25 -9.75 1.89
C SER A 219 -18.55 -10.32 2.48
N SER A 220 -18.73 -10.27 3.81
CA SER A 220 -19.97 -10.75 4.46
C SER A 220 -21.14 -9.77 4.32
N GLN A 221 -20.93 -8.54 3.88
CA GLN A 221 -22.02 -7.57 3.66
C GLN A 221 -22.85 -7.85 2.39
N HIS A 222 -22.54 -8.91 1.63
CA HIS A 222 -23.27 -9.36 0.43
C HIS A 222 -23.47 -8.28 -0.66
N SER A 223 -22.60 -7.26 -0.72
CA SER A 223 -22.64 -6.23 -1.76
C SER A 223 -21.66 -6.53 -2.90
N GLU A 224 -22.14 -6.47 -4.14
CA GLU A 224 -21.31 -6.59 -5.36
C GLU A 224 -20.16 -5.56 -5.39
N ILE A 225 -20.32 -4.43 -4.68
CA ILE A 225 -19.31 -3.39 -4.56
C ILE A 225 -18.03 -3.93 -3.90
N PHE A 226 -18.17 -4.81 -2.90
CA PHE A 226 -17.05 -5.38 -2.16
C PHE A 226 -16.45 -6.64 -2.80
N ALA A 227 -17.10 -7.21 -3.82
CA ALA A 227 -16.54 -8.32 -4.61
C ALA A 227 -15.21 -7.96 -5.29
N LYS A 228 -14.87 -6.67 -5.36
CA LYS A 228 -13.63 -6.13 -5.93
C LYS A 228 -12.47 -6.08 -4.92
N MET A 229 -12.70 -6.41 -3.65
CA MET A 229 -11.63 -6.38 -2.64
C MET A 229 -10.76 -7.63 -2.76
N ASN A 230 -9.48 -7.41 -3.06
CA ASN A 230 -8.50 -8.49 -3.03
C ASN A 230 -7.88 -8.57 -1.63
N PRO A 231 -7.64 -9.79 -1.11
CA PRO A 231 -6.83 -9.95 0.08
C PRO A 231 -5.42 -9.39 -0.17
N LEU A 232 -4.80 -8.89 0.90
CA LEU A 232 -3.39 -8.55 0.88
C LEU A 232 -2.56 -9.79 0.54
N GLN A 233 -1.59 -9.61 -0.33
CA GLN A 233 -0.65 -10.64 -0.75
C GLN A 233 0.47 -10.82 0.28
N ASP A 234 1.07 -12.02 0.33
CA ASP A 234 2.29 -12.22 1.10
C ASP A 234 3.48 -11.48 0.49
N TYR A 235 4.52 -11.25 1.29
CA TYR A 235 5.69 -10.48 0.86
C TYR A 235 6.41 -11.10 -0.35
N LYS A 236 6.44 -12.44 -0.49
CA LYS A 236 7.11 -13.10 -1.64
C LYS A 236 6.33 -12.83 -2.92
N SER A 237 5.00 -12.90 -2.86
CA SER A 237 4.12 -12.55 -3.97
C SER A 237 4.27 -11.08 -4.36
N VAL A 238 4.32 -10.16 -3.39
CA VAL A 238 4.56 -8.73 -3.64
C VAL A 238 5.90 -8.51 -4.34
N PHE A 239 6.98 -9.16 -3.91
CA PHE A 239 8.28 -9.06 -4.58
C PHE A 239 8.26 -9.62 -5.99
N SER A 240 7.63 -10.78 -6.19
CA SER A 240 7.51 -11.38 -7.53
C SER A 240 6.73 -10.48 -8.50
N GLU A 241 5.64 -9.89 -8.04
CA GLU A 241 4.84 -8.92 -8.81
C GLU A 241 5.68 -7.69 -9.13
N HIS A 242 6.36 -7.11 -8.14
CA HIS A 242 7.19 -5.92 -8.32
C HIS A 242 8.34 -6.13 -9.30
N LEU A 243 9.08 -7.24 -9.19
CA LEU A 243 10.16 -7.58 -10.12
C LEU A 243 9.62 -7.81 -11.54
N SER A 244 8.47 -8.46 -11.69
CA SER A 244 7.81 -8.63 -12.98
C SER A 244 7.42 -7.29 -13.60
N GLU A 245 6.80 -6.39 -12.83
CA GLU A 245 6.45 -5.04 -13.28
C GLU A 245 7.67 -4.22 -13.66
N GLN A 246 8.75 -4.29 -12.88
CA GLN A 246 10.00 -3.59 -13.17
C GLN A 246 10.62 -4.11 -14.48
N ASN A 247 10.67 -5.44 -14.65
CA ASN A 247 11.14 -6.06 -15.89
C ASN A 247 10.28 -5.67 -17.09
N ASN A 248 8.96 -5.69 -16.94
CA ASN A 248 8.03 -5.27 -17.99
C ASN A 248 8.20 -3.78 -18.34
N LYS A 249 8.40 -2.91 -17.35
CA LYS A 249 8.71 -1.49 -17.59
C LYS A 249 10.02 -1.31 -18.36
N VAL A 250 11.08 -2.04 -17.98
CA VAL A 250 12.38 -2.00 -18.69
C VAL A 250 12.24 -2.50 -20.13
N ILE A 251 11.53 -3.62 -20.34
CA ILE A 251 11.24 -4.16 -21.68
C ILE A 251 10.42 -3.16 -22.49
N THR A 252 9.38 -2.57 -21.90
CA THR A 252 8.51 -1.59 -22.58
C THR A 252 9.28 -0.34 -22.98
N ILE A 253 10.09 0.22 -22.08
CA ILE A 253 10.95 1.38 -22.38
C ILE A 253 11.95 1.03 -23.49
N SER A 254 12.55 -0.17 -23.43
CA SER A 254 13.44 -0.64 -24.50
C SER A 254 12.73 -0.71 -25.84
N ILE A 255 11.56 -1.35 -25.93
CA ILE A 255 10.77 -1.45 -27.17
C ILE A 255 10.38 -0.07 -27.69
N VAL A 256 9.88 0.80 -26.81
CA VAL A 256 9.48 2.17 -27.17
C VAL A 256 10.69 2.96 -27.68
N PHE A 257 11.85 2.88 -27.04
CA PHE A 257 13.07 3.55 -27.49
C PHE A 257 13.52 3.06 -28.88
N HIS A 258 13.47 1.75 -29.14
CA HIS A 258 13.79 1.20 -30.46
C HIS A 258 12.79 1.66 -31.54
N ILE A 259 11.48 1.67 -31.24
CA ILE A 259 10.43 2.17 -32.15
C ILE A 259 10.64 3.67 -32.41
N PHE A 260 10.88 4.48 -31.38
CA PHE A 260 11.17 5.90 -31.53
C PHE A 260 12.45 6.14 -32.34
N GLY A 261 13.52 5.36 -32.12
CA GLY A 261 14.73 5.42 -32.93
C GLY A 261 14.47 5.13 -34.41
N LEU A 262 13.69 4.08 -34.71
CA LEU A 262 13.29 3.76 -36.09
C LEU A 262 12.46 4.89 -36.72
N LEU A 263 11.47 5.42 -36.00
CA LEU A 263 10.64 6.54 -36.47
C LEU A 263 11.49 7.80 -36.67
N PHE A 264 12.38 8.13 -35.74
CA PHE A 264 13.31 9.25 -35.84
C PHE A 264 14.17 9.13 -37.10
N MET A 265 14.78 7.97 -37.34
CA MET A 265 15.57 7.73 -38.55
C MET A 265 14.75 7.89 -39.84
N LEU A 266 13.47 7.48 -39.83
CA LEU A 266 12.57 7.67 -40.97
C LEU A 266 12.20 9.15 -41.19
N PHE A 267 11.87 9.90 -40.13
CA PHE A 267 11.48 11.31 -40.23
C PHE A 267 12.67 12.21 -40.62
N PHE A 268 13.83 11.99 -40.01
CA PHE A 268 15.04 12.78 -40.24
C PHE A 268 15.89 12.27 -41.42
N SER A 269 15.48 11.19 -42.11
CA SER A 269 16.11 10.71 -43.34
C SER A 269 16.26 11.77 -44.43
N ASN A 270 15.42 12.82 -44.42
CA ASN A 270 15.50 13.94 -45.36
C ASN A 270 16.43 15.07 -44.89
N MET A 271 16.66 15.20 -43.58
CA MET A 271 17.50 16.26 -42.98
C MET A 271 18.98 15.91 -42.96
N VAL A 272 19.32 14.62 -42.84
CA VAL A 272 20.71 14.15 -42.85
C VAL A 272 21.19 13.97 -44.29
N LYS A 273 21.45 15.10 -44.97
CA LYS A 273 22.16 15.13 -46.25
C LYS A 273 23.62 14.72 -46.03
N GLY A 274 23.89 13.42 -46.00
CA GLY A 274 25.27 12.93 -45.88
C GLY A 274 25.43 11.44 -45.60
N THR A 275 24.40 10.73 -45.13
CA THR A 275 24.49 9.30 -44.87
C THR A 275 23.79 8.51 -45.97
N THR A 276 24.56 8.05 -46.94
CA THR A 276 24.18 7.26 -48.13
C THR A 276 23.57 5.88 -47.83
N TYR A 277 23.32 5.55 -46.56
CA TYR A 277 22.91 4.22 -46.11
C TYR A 277 21.38 4.02 -46.07
N PHE A 278 20.57 5.08 -46.03
CA PHE A 278 19.09 4.98 -45.88
C PHE A 278 18.29 5.07 -47.19
N THR A 279 18.94 5.32 -48.32
CA THR A 279 18.31 5.46 -49.64
C THR A 279 17.63 4.16 -50.16
N PRO A 280 18.17 2.93 -49.95
CA PRO A 280 17.57 1.72 -50.52
C PRO A 280 16.22 1.36 -49.89
N PHE A 281 16.11 1.46 -48.55
CA PHE A 281 14.89 1.06 -47.82
C PHE A 281 13.71 1.99 -48.12
N ARG A 282 13.98 3.28 -48.31
CA ARG A 282 12.98 4.27 -48.73
C ARG A 282 12.43 3.97 -50.12
N GLN A 283 13.27 3.56 -51.07
CA GLN A 283 12.83 3.21 -52.41
C GLN A 283 11.89 1.99 -52.40
N VAL A 284 12.22 0.97 -51.60
CA VAL A 284 11.39 -0.24 -51.43
C VAL A 284 10.02 0.10 -50.82
N LEU A 285 9.98 0.88 -49.72
CA LEU A 285 8.73 1.28 -49.07
C LEU A 285 7.87 2.18 -49.97
N ARG A 286 8.48 3.15 -50.66
CA ARG A 286 7.78 4.04 -51.61
C ARG A 286 7.21 3.25 -52.78
N GLY A 287 7.91 2.22 -53.25
CA GLY A 287 7.43 1.29 -54.26
C GLY A 287 6.19 0.51 -53.80
N LYS A 288 6.19 -0.02 -52.57
CA LYS A 288 5.05 -0.76 -52.01
C LYS A 288 3.82 0.13 -51.77
N VAL A 289 4.00 1.33 -51.24
CA VAL A 289 2.90 2.30 -51.04
C VAL A 289 2.32 2.75 -52.38
N LYS A 290 3.15 3.01 -53.40
CA LYS A 290 2.69 3.35 -54.75
C LYS A 290 1.90 2.20 -55.38
N LYS A 291 2.32 0.95 -55.18
CA LYS A 291 1.60 -0.25 -55.65
C LYS A 291 0.23 -0.40 -54.99
N LEU A 292 0.15 -0.22 -53.67
CA LEU A 292 -1.12 -0.25 -52.92
C LEU A 292 -2.08 0.88 -53.33
N ARG A 293 -1.57 2.11 -53.52
CA ARG A 293 -2.36 3.24 -54.01
C ARG A 293 -2.90 3.00 -55.42
N ASN A 294 -2.08 2.42 -56.30
CA ASN A 294 -2.51 2.09 -57.65
C ASN A 294 -3.53 0.95 -57.68
N MET A 295 -3.45 -0.03 -56.77
CA MET A 295 -4.48 -1.06 -56.58
C MET A 295 -5.81 -0.47 -56.08
N TRP A 296 -5.77 0.44 -55.10
CA TRP A 296 -6.97 1.11 -54.61
C TRP A 296 -7.63 1.96 -55.70
N ASN A 297 -6.83 2.72 -56.46
CA ASN A 297 -7.35 3.51 -57.58
C ASN A 297 -7.94 2.61 -58.68
N ALA A 298 -7.33 1.47 -58.99
CA ALA A 298 -7.88 0.52 -59.96
C ALA A 298 -9.18 -0.15 -59.45
N GLU A 299 -9.30 -0.39 -58.14
CA GLU A 299 -10.52 -0.91 -57.53
C GLU A 299 -11.64 0.14 -57.52
N SER A 300 -11.34 1.41 -57.24
CA SER A 300 -12.32 2.50 -57.30
C SER A 300 -12.75 2.81 -58.74
N GLU A 301 -11.85 2.68 -59.71
CA GLU A 301 -12.17 2.79 -61.14
C GLU A 301 -13.03 1.62 -61.63
N SER A 302 -12.80 0.39 -61.14
CA SER A 302 -13.67 -0.76 -61.40
C SER A 302 -15.07 -0.62 -60.78
N LYS A 303 -15.18 -0.03 -59.58
CA LYS A 303 -16.47 0.27 -58.94
C LYS A 303 -17.21 1.42 -59.64
N ASN A 304 -16.50 2.40 -60.20
CA ASN A 304 -17.11 3.50 -60.95
C ASN A 304 -17.60 3.09 -62.36
N LEU A 305 -17.02 2.04 -62.96
CA LEU A 305 -17.52 1.47 -64.23
C LEU A 305 -18.78 0.59 -64.06
N LEU A 306 -19.05 0.10 -62.84
CA LEU A 306 -20.23 -0.70 -62.53
C LEU A 306 -21.45 0.11 -62.07
N ILE A 307 -21.33 1.43 -61.85
CA ILE A 307 -22.42 2.33 -61.41
C ILE A 307 -22.90 3.24 -62.56
N ARG A 308 -22.80 2.78 -63.81
CA ARG A 308 -23.35 3.52 -64.97
C ARG A 308 -24.08 2.62 -65.96
N SER A 309 -25.12 1.95 -65.49
CA SER A 309 -26.29 1.53 -66.27
C SER A 309 -27.36 1.06 -65.28
N PHE A 310 -28.63 1.43 -65.49
CA PHE A 310 -29.80 1.29 -64.60
C PHE A 310 -29.85 2.39 -63.51
N ASP A 311 -30.74 3.37 -63.52
CA ASP A 311 -32.15 3.39 -63.93
C ASP A 311 -32.54 4.70 -64.62
N ASP A 312 -33.18 4.62 -65.78
CA ASP A 312 -34.01 5.69 -66.32
C ASP A 312 -35.48 5.42 -65.95
N GLU A 313 -36.11 6.49 -65.49
CA GLU A 313 -37.52 6.85 -65.68
C GLU A 313 -38.62 5.95 -65.11
N ASN A 314 -39.13 6.35 -63.95
CA ASN A 314 -40.48 6.06 -63.51
C ASN A 314 -41.38 7.27 -63.84
N VAL A 315 -41.95 7.29 -65.05
CA VAL A 315 -43.04 8.21 -65.43
C VAL A 315 -44.36 7.49 -65.22
N ASN A 316 -45.23 8.08 -64.39
CA ASN A 316 -46.61 7.64 -64.22
C ASN A 316 -47.52 8.42 -65.19
N SER A 317 -48.40 7.65 -65.83
CA SER A 317 -49.53 7.92 -66.73
C SER A 317 -49.92 9.36 -67.09
N ASP A 318 -50.03 9.64 -68.40
CA ASP A 318 -51.35 9.71 -69.06
C ASP A 318 -51.23 9.76 -70.60
N ASN A 319 -52.23 9.14 -71.23
CA ASN A 319 -52.65 9.21 -72.63
C ASN A 319 -51.91 8.37 -73.69
N GLU A 320 -52.73 7.47 -74.28
CA GLU A 320 -52.78 7.12 -75.70
C GLU A 320 -51.55 6.39 -76.28
N GLU A 321 -51.67 5.45 -77.20
CA GLU A 321 -52.70 4.56 -77.69
C GLU A 321 -51.91 3.65 -78.64
N TYR A 322 -52.21 2.35 -78.64
CA TYR A 322 -51.79 1.38 -79.66
C TYR A 322 -50.30 1.02 -79.75
N ASN A 323 -49.88 -0.15 -80.23
CA ASN A 323 -50.39 -1.51 -80.44
C ASN A 323 -49.20 -2.20 -81.16
N ILE A 324 -49.19 -3.52 -81.23
CA ILE A 324 -48.33 -4.33 -82.14
C ILE A 324 -46.90 -4.56 -81.59
N GLY A 325 -46.33 -5.77 -81.60
CA GLY A 325 -46.73 -7.00 -82.27
C GLY A 325 -45.84 -8.16 -81.88
N TYR A 326 -46.32 -9.33 -82.28
CA TYR A 326 -45.99 -10.63 -81.72
C TYR A 326 -44.74 -11.35 -82.30
N TYR A 327 -44.33 -12.36 -81.51
CA TYR A 327 -43.83 -13.71 -81.84
C TYR A 327 -42.34 -13.96 -82.22
N SER A 328 -41.69 -14.62 -81.26
CA SER A 328 -41.14 -15.99 -81.33
C SER A 328 -39.99 -16.31 -82.29
N LYS A 329 -38.90 -16.80 -81.70
CA LYS A 329 -38.11 -17.88 -82.31
C LYS A 329 -37.41 -18.73 -81.23
N ARG A 330 -37.80 -20.00 -81.13
CA ARG A 330 -36.91 -21.08 -80.69
C ARG A 330 -37.12 -22.32 -81.57
N ASN A 331 -36.02 -22.72 -82.21
CA ASN A 331 -35.57 -24.04 -82.68
C ASN A 331 -36.53 -24.93 -83.51
N SER A 332 -36.24 -25.09 -84.80
CA SER A 332 -35.41 -26.17 -85.37
C SER A 332 -35.00 -25.83 -86.80
#